data_AF-A0A140GN38-F1
#
_entry.id   AF-A0A140GN38-F1
#
_cell.length_a   1.000
_cell.length_b   1.000
_cell.length_c   1.000
_cell.angle_alpha   90.00
_cell.angle_beta   90.00
_cell.angle_gamma   90.00
#
_symmetry.space_group_name_H-M   'P 1'
#
loop_
_entity.id
_entity.type
_entity.pdbx_description
1 polymer ?
#
loop_
_entity_poly.entity_id
_entity_poly.type
_entity_poly.pdbx_seq_one_letter_code
_entity_poly.pdbx_strand_id
1 'polypeptide(L)'
;LFDLEPDLLPLFQYNCRQFSSPEDCLSSPEFLDHIRKVMLVIDAAVTNVENLSSLEEYLASLGRKHRAVGVKLSSFSTVGESLLYMLEKCLGPAFTPAMRAAWSQLYGAVVQAMSRGWDGD
;
A
#
# COMPACT_ATOMS: atom_id res chain seq x y z
N LEU A 1 6.52 -7.30 -2.92
CA LEU A 1 6.12 -7.17 -1.50
C LEU A 1 6.53 -8.40 -0.70
N PHE A 2 5.91 -9.57 -0.90
CA PHE A 2 6.23 -10.76 -0.10
C PHE A 2 7.67 -11.28 -0.27
N ASP A 3 8.31 -11.01 -1.41
CA ASP A 3 9.75 -11.28 -1.59
C ASP A 3 10.65 -10.40 -0.70
N LEU A 4 10.19 -9.19 -0.35
CA LEU A 4 10.94 -8.24 0.47
C LEU A 4 10.61 -8.40 1.97
N GLU A 5 9.34 -8.67 2.29
CA GLU A 5 8.86 -8.81 3.67
C GLU A 5 7.82 -9.95 3.76
N PRO A 6 8.28 -11.22 3.82
CA PRO A 6 7.40 -12.39 3.84
C PRO A 6 6.52 -12.46 5.09
N ASP A 7 6.92 -11.81 6.18
CA ASP A 7 6.16 -11.71 7.44
C ASP A 7 4.82 -10.97 7.29
N LEU A 8 4.58 -10.31 6.15
CA LEU A 8 3.28 -9.72 5.83
C LEU A 8 2.25 -10.75 5.36
N LEU A 9 2.67 -11.90 4.84
CA LEU A 9 1.75 -12.90 4.28
C LEU A 9 0.73 -13.41 5.32
N PRO A 10 1.10 -13.74 6.57
CA PRO A 10 0.16 -14.23 7.58
C PRO A 10 -0.87 -13.19 8.05
N LEU A 11 -0.69 -11.90 7.70
CA LEU A 11 -1.67 -10.85 8.02
C LEU A 11 -2.90 -10.92 7.11
N PHE A 12 -2.78 -11.57 5.94
CA PHE A 12 -3.90 -11.81 5.04
C PHE A 12 -4.68 -13.06 5.46
N GLN A 13 -5.59 -12.88 6.41
CA GLN A 13 -6.44 -13.95 6.94
C GLN A 13 -7.87 -13.81 6.42
N TYR A 14 -8.29 -14.73 5.56
CA TYR A 14 -9.65 -14.80 5.05
C TYR A 14 -10.28 -16.11 5.49
N ASN A 15 -11.52 -16.05 6.00
CA ASN A 15 -12.25 -17.23 6.52
C ASN A 15 -11.43 -18.03 7.55
N CYS A 16 -10.65 -17.34 8.40
CA CYS A 16 -9.74 -17.90 9.41
C CYS A 16 -8.65 -18.83 8.83
N ARG A 17 -8.26 -18.65 7.56
CA ARG A 17 -7.15 -19.38 6.92
C ARG A 17 -6.02 -18.42 6.56
N GLN A 18 -4.79 -18.90 6.74
CA GLN A 18 -3.57 -18.25 6.26
C GLN A 18 -3.14 -18.90 4.94
N PHE A 19 -2.44 -18.13 4.12
CA PHE A 19 -1.78 -18.66 2.93
C PHE A 19 -0.49 -19.39 3.30
N SER A 20 -0.20 -20.50 2.61
CA SER A 20 1.03 -21.26 2.86
C SER A 20 2.23 -20.66 2.12
N SER A 21 1.96 -19.99 1.00
CA SER A 21 2.97 -19.31 0.18
C SER A 21 2.41 -18.07 -0.54
N PRO A 22 3.27 -17.18 -1.07
CA PRO A 22 2.84 -16.02 -1.85
C PRO A 22 2.07 -16.39 -3.12
N GLU A 23 2.36 -17.51 -3.77
CA GLU A 23 1.62 -17.94 -4.95
C GLU A 23 0.17 -18.36 -4.63
N ASP A 24 -0.06 -18.93 -3.44
CA ASP A 24 -1.40 -19.34 -3.00
C ASP A 24 -2.37 -18.15 -2.92
N CYS A 25 -1.88 -16.98 -2.48
CA CYS A 25 -2.74 -15.81 -2.27
C CYS A 25 -3.32 -15.27 -3.58
N LEU A 26 -2.65 -15.49 -4.72
CA LEU A 26 -3.12 -15.07 -6.04
C LEU A 26 -4.36 -15.84 -6.51
N SER A 27 -4.68 -16.97 -5.87
CA SER A 27 -5.90 -17.74 -6.13
C SER A 27 -7.11 -17.28 -5.29
N SER A 28 -6.89 -16.46 -4.24
CA SER A 28 -7.97 -15.99 -3.36
C SER A 28 -8.71 -14.78 -3.94
N PRO A 29 -10.04 -14.86 -4.15
CA PRO A 29 -10.84 -13.72 -4.58
C PRO A 29 -10.74 -12.52 -3.64
N GLU A 30 -10.67 -12.76 -2.32
CA GLU A 30 -10.56 -11.72 -1.29
C GLU A 30 -9.21 -11.01 -1.34
N PHE A 31 -8.13 -11.76 -1.56
CA PHE A 31 -6.81 -11.17 -1.76
C PHE A 31 -6.76 -10.32 -3.04
N LEU A 32 -7.31 -10.84 -4.15
CA LEU A 32 -7.40 -10.07 -5.40
C LEU A 32 -8.27 -8.82 -5.24
N ASP A 33 -9.34 -8.87 -4.45
CA ASP A 33 -10.17 -7.71 -4.13
C ASP A 33 -9.39 -6.69 -3.28
N HIS A 34 -8.55 -7.15 -2.34
CA HIS A 34 -7.62 -6.26 -1.63
C HIS A 34 -6.65 -5.56 -2.58
N ILE A 35 -6.07 -6.26 -3.56
CA ILE A 35 -5.21 -5.63 -4.60
C ILE A 35 -5.99 -4.54 -5.35
N ARG A 36 -7.24 -4.80 -5.76
CA ARG A 36 -8.06 -3.77 -6.42
C ARG A 36 -8.27 -2.55 -5.54
N LYS A 37 -8.57 -2.75 -4.25
CA LYS A 37 -8.72 -1.66 -3.27
C LYS A 37 -7.45 -0.85 -3.11
N VAL A 38 -6.28 -1.48 -3.08
CA VAL A 38 -4.99 -0.77 -3.06
C VAL A 38 -4.86 0.13 -4.29
N MET A 39 -5.15 -0.39 -5.49
CA MET A 39 -5.05 0.40 -6.72
C MET A 39 -6.08 1.55 -6.77
N LEU A 40 -7.28 1.37 -6.23
CA LEU A 40 -8.27 2.44 -6.10
C LEU A 40 -7.81 3.57 -5.18
N VAL A 41 -7.12 3.25 -4.08
CA VAL A 41 -6.55 4.28 -3.19
C VAL A 41 -5.41 5.04 -3.88
N ILE A 42 -4.56 4.33 -4.64
CA ILE A 42 -3.50 4.97 -5.43
C ILE A 42 -4.10 5.88 -6.50
N ASP A 43 -5.13 5.42 -7.21
CA ASP A 43 -5.85 6.22 -8.22
C ASP A 43 -6.48 7.48 -7.61
N ALA A 44 -7.11 7.37 -6.44
CA ALA A 44 -7.63 8.51 -5.71
C ALA A 44 -6.53 9.51 -5.33
N ALA A 45 -5.36 9.02 -4.89
CA ALA A 45 -4.23 9.88 -4.55
C ALA A 45 -3.65 10.59 -5.79
N VAL A 46 -3.56 9.91 -6.93
CA VAL A 46 -3.14 10.51 -8.21
C VAL A 46 -4.17 11.56 -8.67
N THR A 47 -5.46 11.23 -8.62
CA THR A 47 -6.55 12.14 -9.00
C THR A 47 -6.56 13.42 -8.16
N ASN A 48 -6.23 13.31 -6.87
CA ASN A 48 -6.20 14.42 -5.93
C ASN A 48 -4.77 14.89 -5.62
N VAL A 49 -3.80 14.68 -6.52
CA VAL A 49 -2.39 15.02 -6.25
C VAL A 49 -2.17 16.48 -5.87
N GLU A 50 -2.98 17.40 -6.42
CA GLU A 50 -2.93 18.83 -6.10
C GLU A 50 -3.67 19.20 -4.80
N ASN A 51 -4.50 18.31 -4.26
CA ASN A 51 -5.34 18.53 -3.09
C ASN A 51 -5.45 17.28 -2.20
N LEU A 52 -4.30 16.69 -1.84
CA LEU A 52 -4.26 15.46 -1.03
C LEU A 52 -4.88 15.63 0.37
N SER A 53 -4.97 16.87 0.88
CA SER A 53 -5.63 17.18 2.15
C SER A 53 -7.09 16.71 2.19
N SER A 54 -7.77 16.69 1.04
CA SER A 54 -9.13 16.15 0.90
C SER A 54 -9.26 14.66 1.25
N LEU A 55 -8.15 13.91 1.22
CA LEU A 55 -8.11 12.48 1.54
C LEU A 55 -7.61 12.19 2.97
N GLU A 56 -7.20 13.20 3.74
CA GLU A 56 -6.52 13.00 5.03
C GLU A 56 -7.32 12.15 6.03
N GLU A 57 -8.60 12.48 6.25
CA GLU A 57 -9.45 11.75 7.20
C GLU A 57 -9.70 10.30 6.75
N TYR A 58 -9.90 10.11 5.44
CA TYR A 58 -10.07 8.80 4.84
C TYR A 58 -8.81 7.95 5.02
N LEU A 59 -7.62 8.51 4.72
CA LEU A 59 -6.34 7.82 4.85
C LEU A 59 -5.99 7.54 6.31
N ALA A 60 -6.25 8.46 7.23
CA ALA A 60 -6.07 8.21 8.66
C ALA A 60 -6.95 7.05 9.16
N SER A 61 -8.22 6.99 8.71
CA SER A 61 -9.13 5.87 8.98
C SER A 61 -8.63 4.55 8.37
N LEU A 62 -8.09 4.61 7.15
CA LEU A 62 -7.46 3.47 6.49
C LEU A 62 -6.23 2.99 7.27
N GLY A 63 -5.43 3.91 7.81
CA GLY A 63 -4.31 3.61 8.71
C GLY A 63 -4.76 2.85 9.96
N ARG A 64 -5.82 3.32 10.64
CA ARG A 64 -6.40 2.60 11.80
C ARG A 64 -6.82 1.18 11.46
N LYS A 65 -7.40 0.95 10.27
CA LYS A 65 -7.77 -0.40 9.80
C LYS A 65 -6.55 -1.31 9.60
N HIS A 66 -5.47 -0.79 9.02
CA HIS A 66 -4.23 -1.55 8.83
C HIS A 66 -3.55 -1.85 10.18
N ARG A 67 -3.54 -0.89 11.11
CA ARG A 67 -3.09 -1.10 12.48
C ARG A 67 -3.87 -2.21 13.17
N ALA A 68 -5.20 -2.20 13.05
CA ALA A 68 -6.08 -3.17 13.69
C ALA A 68 -5.84 -4.61 13.22
N VAL A 69 -5.39 -4.81 11.97
CA VAL A 69 -5.03 -6.13 11.43
C VAL A 69 -3.56 -6.50 11.63
N GLY A 70 -2.81 -5.69 12.39
CA GLY A 70 -1.43 -6.02 12.80
C GLY A 70 -0.33 -5.55 11.85
N VAL A 71 -0.64 -4.75 10.82
CA VAL A 71 0.40 -4.14 9.98
C VAL A 71 1.21 -3.16 10.82
N LYS A 72 2.54 -3.20 10.71
CA LYS A 72 3.43 -2.22 11.31
C LYS A 72 3.54 -1.01 10.40
N LEU A 73 3.59 0.19 10.97
CA LEU A 73 3.78 1.41 10.17
C LEU A 73 5.07 1.34 9.33
N SER A 74 6.12 0.70 9.84
CA SER A 74 7.37 0.49 9.11
C SER A 74 7.20 -0.33 7.83
N SER A 75 6.26 -1.28 7.76
CA SER A 75 6.07 -2.12 6.59
C SER A 75 5.56 -1.33 5.36
N PHE A 76 5.04 -0.12 5.56
CA PHE A 76 4.67 0.76 4.43
C PHE A 76 5.90 1.22 3.63
N SER A 77 7.11 1.23 4.19
CA SER A 77 8.30 1.49 3.37
C SER A 77 8.51 0.40 2.32
N THR A 78 8.35 -0.86 2.71
CA THR A 78 8.43 -2.03 1.82
C THR A 78 7.33 -2.02 0.74
N VAL A 79 6.13 -1.55 1.10
CA VAL A 79 5.04 -1.33 0.15
C VAL A 79 5.40 -0.23 -0.86
N GLY A 80 5.99 0.88 -0.40
CA GLY A 80 6.48 1.96 -1.27
C GLY A 80 7.56 1.48 -2.24
N GLU A 81 8.54 0.72 -1.77
CA GLU A 81 9.55 0.11 -2.63
C GLU A 81 8.94 -0.84 -3.67
N SER A 82 7.95 -1.65 -3.25
CA SER A 82 7.22 -2.55 -4.15
C SER A 82 6.42 -1.78 -5.22
N LEU A 83 5.82 -0.63 -4.86
CA LEU A 83 5.12 0.25 -5.80
C LEU A 83 6.08 0.85 -6.83
N LEU A 84 7.20 1.40 -6.37
CA LEU A 84 8.23 1.98 -7.27
C LEU A 84 8.83 0.91 -8.18
N TYR A 85 9.07 -0.30 -7.68
CA TYR A 85 9.52 -1.43 -8.48
C TYR A 85 8.50 -1.79 -9.57
N MET A 86 7.20 -1.86 -9.23
CA MET A 86 6.15 -2.15 -10.21
C MET A 86 6.12 -1.08 -11.32
N LEU A 87 6.15 0.20 -10.95
CA LEU A 87 6.16 1.31 -11.91
C LEU A 87 7.39 1.27 -12.83
N GLU A 88 8.57 1.00 -12.28
CA GLU A 88 9.81 0.85 -13.03
C GLU A 88 9.71 -0.29 -14.06
N LYS A 89 9.15 -1.45 -13.67
CA LYS A 89 8.96 -2.58 -14.59
C LYS A 89 7.91 -2.32 -15.67
N CYS A 90 6.83 -1.60 -15.35
CA CYS A 90 5.77 -1.30 -16.31
C CYS A 90 6.18 -0.22 -17.33
N LEU A 91 6.93 0.79 -16.90
CA LEU A 91 7.26 1.96 -17.72
C LEU A 91 8.66 1.88 -18.35
N GLY A 92 9.55 1.04 -17.82
CA GLY A 92 10.91 0.87 -18.33
C GLY A 92 11.65 2.22 -18.43
N PRO A 93 12.23 2.57 -19.60
CA PRO A 93 12.96 3.84 -19.78
C PRO A 93 12.13 5.10 -19.52
N ALA A 94 10.79 5.03 -19.58
CA ALA A 94 9.92 6.16 -19.27
C ALA A 94 9.84 6.46 -17.76
N PHE A 95 10.26 5.53 -16.90
CA PHE A 95 10.37 5.75 -15.46
C PHE A 95 11.65 6.52 -15.11
N THR A 96 11.66 7.80 -15.45
CA THR A 96 12.82 8.67 -15.21
C THR A 96 13.09 8.88 -13.72
N PRO A 97 14.30 9.34 -13.33
CA PRO A 97 14.59 9.70 -11.94
C PRO A 97 13.61 10.74 -11.36
N ALA A 98 13.15 11.68 -12.20
CA ALA A 98 12.14 12.67 -11.82
C ALA A 98 10.78 12.02 -11.52
N MET A 99 10.35 11.05 -12.35
CA MET A 99 9.14 10.28 -12.12
C MET A 99 9.22 9.48 -10.81
N ARG A 100 10.35 8.81 -10.56
CA ARG A 100 10.59 8.09 -9.31
C ARG A 100 10.49 9.02 -8.08
N ALA A 101 11.10 10.20 -8.16
CA ALA A 101 11.04 11.19 -7.08
C ALA A 101 9.61 11.70 -6.84
N ALA A 102 8.84 11.96 -7.90
CA ALA A 102 7.45 12.39 -7.80
C ALA A 102 6.56 11.33 -7.14
N TRP A 103 6.67 10.06 -7.57
CA TRP A 103 5.94 8.95 -6.95
C TRP A 103 6.35 8.71 -5.50
N SER A 104 7.63 8.87 -5.17
CA SER A 104 8.11 8.75 -3.78
C SER A 104 7.50 9.83 -2.88
N GLN A 105 7.38 11.06 -3.38
CA GLN A 105 6.74 12.16 -2.64
C GLN A 105 5.24 11.93 -2.46
N LEU A 106 4.53 11.55 -3.53
CA LEU A 106 3.10 11.22 -3.47
C LEU A 106 2.83 10.09 -2.47
N TYR A 107 3.57 8.99 -2.59
CA TYR A 107 3.44 7.86 -1.67
C TYR A 107 3.77 8.23 -0.23
N GLY A 108 4.83 9.03 -0.02
CA GLY A 108 5.19 9.56 1.29
C GLY A 108 4.08 10.38 1.93
N ALA A 109 3.42 11.25 1.16
CA ALA A 109 2.27 12.02 1.65
C ALA A 109 1.08 11.12 2.03
N VAL A 110 0.79 10.08 1.23
CA VAL A 110 -0.26 9.10 1.55
C VAL A 110 0.06 8.37 2.86
N VAL A 111 1.29 7.88 3.03
CA VAL A 111 1.73 7.18 4.25
C VAL A 111 1.71 8.12 5.45
N GLN A 112 2.10 9.38 5.29
CA GLN A 112 2.02 10.39 6.35
C GLN A 112 0.58 10.63 6.82
N ALA A 113 -0.39 10.65 5.91
CA ALA A 113 -1.79 10.74 6.30
C ALA A 113 -2.27 9.46 7.00
N MET A 114 -1.86 8.29 6.51
CA MET A 114 -2.18 7.00 7.14
C MET A 114 -1.55 6.83 8.53
N SER A 115 -0.34 7.36 8.75
CA SER A 115 0.39 7.20 10.01
C SER A 115 -0.36 7.82 11.19
N ARG A 116 -1.23 8.81 10.94
CA ARG A 116 -2.14 9.37 11.96
C ARG A 116 -3.09 8.34 12.57
N GLY A 117 -3.26 7.17 11.95
CA GLY A 117 -4.00 6.05 12.54
C GLY A 117 -3.22 5.24 13.59
N TRP A 118 -1.92 5.48 13.73
CA TRP A 118 -1.06 4.92 14.78
C TRP A 118 -0.85 5.87 15.95
N ASP A 119 -1.11 7.17 15.76
CA ASP A 119 -1.16 8.12 16.86
C ASP A 119 -2.29 7.68 17.82
N GLY A 120 -1.99 7.65 19.13
CA GLY A 120 -2.96 7.27 20.15
C GLY A 120 -4.10 8.27 20.24
N ASP A 121 -5.28 7.80 20.65
CA ASP A 121 -6.29 8.66 21.27
C ASP A 121 -5.76 9.18 22.63
#